data_AF-A0A7W2JGW7-F1
#
_entry.id   AF-A0A7W2JGW7-F1
#
_cell.length_a   1.000
_cell.length_b   1.000
_cell.length_c   1.000
_cell.angle_alpha   90.00
_cell.angle_beta   90.00
_cell.angle_gamma   90.00
#
_symmetry.space_group_name_H-M   'P 1'
#
loop_
_entity.id
_entity.type
_entity.pdbx_description
1 polymer ?
#
loop_
_entity_poly.entity_id
_entity_poly.type
_entity_poly.pdbx_seq_one_letter_code
_entity_poly.pdbx_strand_id
1 'polypeptide(L)'
;MQAQVDIRSWLLKQNDWLQEAADRLLKKGEIDALDVADLTALIKTPAGSKPSSHRTFAELSHRHTVQDELRLIQIGEVAGIENLEPRRPLEFGSHNLSVIYGHNGSGKSSYTRILKKLSGKPRAAELKANVFKAAPPASRCQVTSELNGQQSAHEWHVGQPLIEALRNIDIFDSDEASHYLTAESAATYIPSIVGLFEKLAVVVEQVRDALAAEQSKLVTTLPQMPAIYDGTPGKRFYESLGAVTPTVLNEALTWKPEEESQLTALIERLKAEDPGALAVQRRRTKAELQKVISALSGGAEAYSDQSLNAIRGLRQSAQEKRQTALEGAKIKTAELEGVGLPTWKAMWEAARAFSASPYPHDQFPVTHDQARCPLCHQTLDEQAQHRLQEFEAFVQGKLETDAKNAESLYDKALEQLSKIPTEQEITTQCEAAGLGSKEWSEYLKAFWLTASQARAALHAHEAVHPAQPVAPQAETIASLTDYAGRLDDEAAQYEADAVQFDRAQASKEKLGLEARKWITEQAVAVRAEVDRLKKSRPMMLGRHSPARGRFPPRQLR
;
A
#
# COMPACT_ATOMS: atom_id res chain seq x y z
N MET A 1 19.89 -38.76 -50.86
CA MET A 1 20.82 -37.62 -50.99
C MET A 1 20.13 -36.28 -50.75
N GLN A 2 19.04 -35.95 -51.48
CA GLN A 2 18.29 -34.70 -51.28
C GLN A 2 17.72 -34.52 -49.86
N ALA A 3 17.16 -35.60 -49.28
CA ALA A 3 16.54 -35.55 -47.94
C ALA A 3 17.51 -35.11 -46.81
N GLN A 4 18.77 -35.55 -46.83
CA GLN A 4 19.76 -35.14 -45.80
C GLN A 4 20.07 -33.64 -45.87
N VAL A 5 20.18 -33.10 -47.08
CA VAL A 5 20.43 -31.67 -47.34
C VAL A 5 19.22 -30.84 -46.91
N ASP A 6 18.01 -31.30 -47.22
CA ASP A 6 16.76 -30.62 -46.84
C ASP A 6 16.56 -30.60 -45.32
N ILE A 7 16.88 -31.70 -44.64
CA ILE A 7 16.78 -31.80 -43.18
C ILE A 7 17.79 -30.89 -42.50
N ARG A 8 19.04 -30.84 -42.99
CA ARG A 8 20.04 -29.89 -42.51
C ARG A 8 19.59 -28.45 -42.70
N SER A 9 19.05 -28.11 -43.87
CA SER A 9 18.50 -26.77 -44.17
C SER A 9 17.32 -26.42 -43.26
N TRP A 10 16.47 -27.39 -42.94
CA TRP A 10 15.35 -27.21 -42.00
C TRP A 10 15.84 -27.01 -40.56
N LEU A 11 16.80 -27.80 -40.09
CA LEU A 11 17.36 -27.70 -38.73
C LEU A 11 17.96 -26.32 -38.49
N LEU A 12 18.71 -25.77 -39.45
CA LEU A 12 19.32 -24.44 -39.35
C LEU A 12 18.29 -23.28 -39.29
N LYS A 13 17.01 -23.54 -39.57
CA LYS A 13 15.92 -22.57 -39.41
C LYS A 13 15.21 -22.70 -38.06
N GLN A 14 15.46 -23.77 -37.31
CA GLN A 14 14.86 -23.99 -35.99
C GLN A 14 15.61 -23.22 -34.90
N ASN A 15 15.00 -23.09 -33.73
CA ASN A 15 15.66 -22.50 -32.57
C ASN A 15 16.89 -23.31 -32.16
N ASP A 16 17.90 -22.64 -31.63
CA ASP A 16 19.19 -23.24 -31.32
C ASP A 16 19.10 -24.41 -30.34
N TRP A 17 18.17 -24.37 -29.37
CA TRP A 17 17.94 -25.50 -28.47
C TRP A 17 17.47 -26.76 -29.21
N LEU A 18 16.63 -26.61 -30.24
CA LEU A 18 16.15 -27.74 -31.04
C LEU A 18 17.24 -28.26 -31.97
N GLN A 19 18.12 -27.36 -32.43
CA GLN A 19 19.32 -27.74 -33.18
C GLN A 19 20.33 -28.51 -32.30
N GLU A 20 20.55 -28.08 -31.06
CA GLU A 20 21.37 -28.81 -30.07
C GLU A 20 20.77 -30.20 -29.80
N ALA A 21 19.46 -30.31 -29.61
CA ALA A 21 18.79 -31.59 -29.42
C ALA A 21 19.00 -32.53 -30.61
N ALA A 22 18.87 -32.03 -31.84
CA ALA A 22 19.10 -32.81 -33.05
C ALA A 22 20.57 -33.23 -33.21
N ASP A 23 21.52 -32.35 -32.88
CA ASP A 23 22.96 -32.66 -32.94
C ASP A 23 23.36 -33.71 -31.90
N ARG A 24 22.83 -33.63 -30.67
CA ARG A 24 23.03 -34.67 -29.64
C ARG A 24 22.42 -36.00 -30.07
N LEU A 25 21.21 -36.01 -30.62
CA LEU A 25 20.56 -37.23 -31.14
C LEU A 25 21.35 -37.88 -32.28
N LEU A 26 21.91 -37.07 -33.18
CA LEU A 26 22.73 -37.57 -34.29
C LEU A 26 24.04 -38.20 -33.81
N LYS A 27 24.68 -37.63 -32.78
CA LYS A 27 25.96 -38.10 -32.24
C LYS A 27 25.84 -39.26 -31.25
N LYS A 28 24.87 -39.19 -30.33
CA LYS A 28 24.70 -40.15 -29.23
C LYS A 28 23.65 -41.23 -29.52
N GLY A 29 22.71 -40.97 -30.44
CA GLY A 29 21.57 -41.84 -30.74
C GLY A 29 20.38 -41.69 -29.77
N GLU A 30 20.63 -41.29 -28.52
CA GLU A 30 19.63 -41.10 -27.46
C GLU A 30 19.95 -39.84 -26.62
N ILE A 31 18.95 -39.38 -25.85
CA ILE A 31 19.01 -38.19 -24.99
C ILE A 31 18.67 -38.63 -23.56
N ASP A 32 19.56 -38.31 -22.62
CA ASP A 32 19.37 -38.63 -21.20
C ASP A 32 18.75 -37.46 -20.40
N ALA A 33 18.54 -37.67 -19.10
CA ALA A 33 17.92 -36.68 -18.23
C ALA A 33 18.76 -35.39 -18.05
N LEU A 34 20.09 -35.50 -18.10
CA LEU A 34 20.98 -34.34 -18.03
C LEU A 34 20.90 -33.53 -19.32
N ASP A 35 20.83 -34.22 -20.47
CA ASP A 35 20.63 -33.58 -21.75
C ASP A 35 19.29 -32.82 -21.80
N VAL A 36 18.20 -33.40 -21.29
CA VAL A 36 16.90 -32.70 -21.18
C VAL A 36 17.01 -31.46 -20.28
N ALA A 37 17.73 -31.54 -19.16
CA ALA A 37 17.92 -30.41 -18.26
C ALA A 37 18.71 -29.27 -18.93
N ASP A 38 19.80 -29.59 -19.64
CA ASP A 38 20.60 -28.63 -20.42
C ASP A 38 19.76 -27.95 -21.51
N LEU A 39 18.98 -28.72 -22.26
CA LEU A 39 18.09 -28.21 -23.31
C LEU A 39 17.00 -27.30 -22.73
N THR A 40 16.48 -27.66 -21.56
CA THR A 40 15.51 -26.86 -20.79
C THR A 40 16.12 -25.57 -20.27
N ALA A 41 17.41 -25.56 -19.90
CA ALA A 41 18.13 -24.33 -19.56
C ALA A 41 18.38 -23.47 -20.80
N LEU A 42 18.79 -24.09 -21.91
CA LEU A 42 19.13 -23.42 -23.16
C LEU A 42 17.94 -22.68 -23.77
N ILE A 43 16.75 -23.30 -23.84
CA ILE A 43 15.54 -22.66 -24.38
C ILE A 43 15.12 -21.39 -23.61
N LYS A 44 15.49 -21.26 -22.33
CA LYS A 44 15.22 -20.05 -21.52
C LYS A 44 16.17 -18.90 -21.82
N THR A 45 17.26 -19.15 -22.56
CA THR A 45 18.24 -18.11 -22.94
C THR A 45 17.82 -17.41 -24.24
N PRO A 46 18.24 -16.14 -24.45
CA PRO A 46 18.00 -15.44 -25.72
C PRO A 46 18.65 -16.10 -26.94
N ALA A 47 19.77 -16.81 -26.74
CA ALA A 47 20.47 -17.54 -27.79
C ALA A 47 19.73 -18.84 -28.14
N GLY A 48 19.38 -19.64 -27.13
CA GLY A 48 18.69 -20.92 -27.31
C GLY A 48 17.28 -20.81 -27.91
N SER A 49 16.56 -19.72 -27.59
CA SER A 49 15.18 -19.47 -28.04
C SER A 49 15.06 -18.91 -29.46
N LYS A 50 16.18 -18.57 -30.12
CA LYS A 50 16.21 -18.00 -31.47
C LYS A 50 16.90 -18.95 -32.45
N PRO A 51 16.60 -18.86 -33.75
CA PRO A 51 17.34 -19.61 -34.76
C PRO A 51 18.82 -19.26 -34.78
N SER A 52 19.65 -20.28 -35.05
CA SER A 52 21.09 -20.13 -35.22
C SER A 52 21.55 -20.86 -36.48
N SER A 53 22.77 -20.58 -36.97
CA SER A 53 23.32 -21.27 -38.14
C SER A 53 24.73 -21.81 -37.90
N HIS A 54 25.14 -21.94 -36.65
CA HIS A 54 26.53 -22.25 -36.30
C HIS A 54 26.82 -23.77 -36.27
N ARG A 55 25.80 -24.62 -36.36
CA ARG A 55 25.94 -26.09 -36.28
C ARG A 55 26.12 -26.71 -37.66
N THR A 56 27.02 -27.69 -37.74
CA THR A 56 27.41 -28.31 -39.02
C THR A 56 26.65 -29.60 -39.32
N PHE A 57 26.15 -30.32 -38.31
CA PHE A 57 25.47 -31.62 -38.44
C PHE A 57 26.25 -32.63 -39.30
N ALA A 58 27.52 -32.89 -38.92
CA ALA A 58 28.44 -33.75 -39.68
C ALA A 58 27.85 -35.14 -39.99
N GLU A 59 27.11 -35.72 -39.05
CA GLU A 59 26.45 -37.03 -39.18
C GLU A 59 25.43 -37.11 -40.34
N LEU A 60 24.83 -36.00 -40.74
CA LEU A 60 23.93 -35.95 -41.91
C LEU A 60 24.70 -35.95 -43.25
N SER A 61 26.03 -35.83 -43.22
CA SER A 61 26.89 -35.75 -44.40
C SER A 61 27.62 -37.06 -44.72
N HIS A 62 27.58 -38.05 -43.82
CA HIS A 62 28.24 -39.35 -44.01
C HIS A 62 27.36 -40.32 -44.82
N ARG A 63 27.93 -40.93 -45.87
CA ARG A 63 27.28 -41.97 -46.68
C ARG A 63 27.35 -43.29 -45.91
N HIS A 64 26.21 -43.89 -45.56
CA HIS A 64 26.17 -45.32 -45.26
C HIS A 64 26.33 -46.10 -46.57
N THR A 65 27.55 -46.49 -46.91
CA THR A 65 27.88 -47.36 -48.05
C THR A 65 28.20 -48.76 -47.56
N VAL A 66 27.17 -49.61 -47.40
CA VAL A 66 27.12 -51.03 -47.80
C VAL A 66 25.62 -51.39 -47.81
N GLN A 67 25.05 -51.77 -48.96
CA GLN A 67 23.79 -52.50 -49.00
C GLN A 67 24.15 -53.98 -48.93
N ASP A 68 23.67 -54.70 -47.93
CA ASP A 68 23.80 -56.15 -47.86
C ASP A 68 23.04 -56.79 -49.03
N GLU A 69 23.72 -57.59 -49.86
CA GLU A 69 23.08 -58.37 -50.93
C GLU A 69 22.64 -59.73 -50.38
N LEU A 70 21.33 -59.90 -50.20
CA LEU A 70 20.71 -61.16 -49.77
C LEU A 70 20.07 -61.88 -50.97
N ARG A 71 20.45 -63.14 -51.20
CA ARG A 71 19.89 -64.01 -52.24
C ARG A 71 19.28 -65.26 -51.62
N LEU A 72 18.09 -65.65 -52.08
CA LEU A 72 17.46 -66.92 -51.75
C LEU A 72 17.92 -67.97 -52.78
N ILE A 73 18.56 -69.05 -52.32
CA ILE A 73 19.17 -70.05 -53.21
C ILE A 73 18.21 -71.20 -53.48
N GLN A 74 17.64 -71.80 -52.44
CA GLN A 74 16.72 -72.92 -52.57
C GLN A 74 15.82 -73.12 -51.35
N ILE A 75 14.68 -73.79 -51.56
CA ILE A 75 13.83 -74.36 -50.51
C ILE A 75 13.77 -75.88 -50.74
N GLY A 76 14.31 -76.64 -49.81
CA GLY A 76 14.39 -78.10 -49.85
C GLY A 76 13.80 -78.77 -48.61
N GLU A 77 13.88 -80.09 -48.56
CA GLU A 77 13.51 -80.91 -47.38
C GLU A 77 12.10 -80.60 -46.82
N VAL A 78 11.15 -80.23 -47.70
CA VAL A 78 9.80 -79.85 -47.28
C VAL A 78 9.05 -81.12 -46.86
N ALA A 79 8.69 -81.19 -45.58
CA ALA A 79 7.95 -82.30 -44.99
C ALA A 79 6.79 -81.78 -44.14
N GLY A 80 5.60 -82.36 -44.33
CA GLY A 80 4.44 -82.08 -43.49
C GLY A 80 3.73 -80.74 -43.70
N ILE A 81 4.19 -79.91 -44.65
CA ILE A 81 3.61 -78.61 -44.94
C ILE A 81 2.69 -78.70 -46.16
N GLU A 82 1.40 -78.42 -45.97
CA GLU A 82 0.35 -78.43 -46.99
C GLU A 82 0.34 -79.76 -47.79
N ASN A 83 -0.05 -79.74 -49.06
CA ASN A 83 0.08 -80.88 -49.97
C ASN A 83 1.43 -80.89 -50.72
N LEU A 84 2.50 -80.34 -50.12
CA LEU A 84 3.83 -80.32 -50.74
C LEU A 84 4.56 -81.65 -50.50
N GLU A 85 4.94 -82.32 -51.60
CA GLU A 85 5.79 -83.52 -51.58
C GLU A 85 6.84 -83.45 -52.70
N PRO A 86 7.72 -82.43 -52.68
CA PRO A 86 8.71 -82.25 -53.73
C PRO A 86 9.77 -83.36 -53.66
N ARG A 87 10.04 -84.02 -54.79
CA ARG A 87 11.13 -85.01 -54.90
C ARG A 87 12.52 -84.37 -55.02
N ARG A 88 12.57 -83.08 -55.34
CA ARG A 88 13.78 -82.27 -55.49
C ARG A 88 13.55 -80.89 -54.89
N PRO A 89 14.58 -80.22 -54.34
CA PRO A 89 14.47 -78.83 -53.88
C PRO A 89 13.96 -77.89 -54.97
N LEU A 90 13.27 -76.83 -54.56
CA LEU A 90 12.93 -75.70 -55.41
C LEU A 90 14.12 -74.74 -55.44
N GLU A 91 14.86 -74.74 -56.53
CA GLU A 91 16.04 -73.89 -56.75
C GLU A 91 15.63 -72.59 -57.46
N PHE A 92 16.17 -71.45 -56.99
CA PHE A 92 15.94 -70.14 -57.60
C PHE A 92 17.04 -69.76 -58.61
N GLY A 93 18.16 -70.47 -58.65
CA GLY A 93 19.29 -70.18 -59.54
C GLY A 93 20.11 -68.96 -59.10
N SER A 94 21.10 -68.58 -59.91
CA SER A 94 22.02 -67.47 -59.64
C SER A 94 21.67 -66.15 -60.36
N HIS A 95 20.59 -66.14 -61.13
CA HIS A 95 20.13 -64.97 -61.88
C HIS A 95 19.15 -64.13 -61.06
N ASN A 96 18.97 -62.86 -61.44
CA ASN A 96 18.13 -61.92 -60.69
C ASN A 96 16.61 -62.12 -60.89
N LEU A 97 16.20 -63.05 -61.76
CA LEU A 97 14.80 -63.37 -62.02
C LEU A 97 14.62 -64.88 -62.17
N SER A 98 13.74 -65.45 -61.34
CA SER A 98 13.39 -66.86 -61.35
C SER A 98 11.89 -67.01 -61.58
N VAL A 99 11.49 -67.68 -62.66
CA VAL A 99 10.08 -67.88 -62.99
C VAL A 99 9.68 -69.32 -62.66
N ILE A 100 8.79 -69.48 -61.68
CA ILE A 100 8.27 -70.78 -61.24
C ILE A 100 6.82 -70.92 -61.70
N TYR A 101 6.54 -71.90 -62.55
CA TYR A 101 5.21 -72.14 -63.12
C TYR A 101 4.76 -73.60 -62.94
N GLY A 102 3.45 -73.83 -63.05
CA GLY A 102 2.84 -75.15 -62.89
C GLY A 102 1.32 -75.05 -62.85
N HIS A 103 0.62 -76.19 -62.94
CA HIS A 103 -0.85 -76.23 -62.89
C HIS A 103 -1.42 -75.68 -61.57
N ASN A 104 -2.69 -75.30 -61.56
CA ASN A 104 -3.38 -74.96 -60.32
C ASN A 104 -3.36 -76.17 -59.37
N GLY A 105 -3.10 -75.94 -58.10
CA GLY A 105 -2.88 -77.01 -57.12
C GLY A 105 -1.45 -77.57 -57.05
N SER A 106 -0.50 -77.10 -57.87
CA SER A 106 0.89 -77.56 -57.86
C SER A 106 1.75 -77.08 -56.67
N GLY A 107 1.16 -76.37 -55.70
CA GLY A 107 1.86 -75.93 -54.48
C GLY A 107 2.59 -74.58 -54.53
N LYS A 108 2.53 -73.82 -55.64
CA LYS A 108 3.21 -72.51 -55.78
C LYS A 108 2.94 -71.55 -54.61
N SER A 109 1.66 -71.33 -54.29
CA SER A 109 1.25 -70.46 -53.18
C SER A 109 1.69 -70.99 -51.81
N SER A 110 1.84 -72.30 -51.66
CA SER A 110 2.31 -72.91 -50.41
C SER A 110 3.78 -72.55 -50.13
N TYR A 111 4.64 -72.50 -51.16
CA TYR A 111 6.02 -72.00 -51.01
C TYR A 111 6.06 -70.52 -50.60
N THR A 112 5.19 -69.68 -51.15
CA THR A 112 5.09 -68.27 -50.75
C THR A 112 4.65 -68.11 -49.29
N ARG A 113 3.72 -68.95 -48.82
CA ARG A 113 3.29 -68.96 -47.41
C ARG A 113 4.42 -69.40 -46.47
N ILE A 114 5.20 -70.42 -46.87
CA ILE A 114 6.40 -70.83 -46.13
C ILE A 114 7.33 -69.63 -45.98
N LEU A 115 7.68 -68.96 -47.09
CA LEU A 115 8.54 -67.78 -47.08
C LEU A 115 7.99 -66.65 -46.20
N LYS A 116 6.69 -66.37 -46.25
CA LYS A 116 6.06 -65.35 -45.39
C LYS A 116 6.21 -65.68 -43.91
N LYS A 117 5.97 -66.95 -43.52
CA LYS A 117 6.07 -67.39 -42.12
C LYS A 117 7.52 -67.32 -41.62
N LEU A 118 8.47 -67.88 -42.37
CA LEU A 118 9.86 -67.96 -41.92
C LEU A 118 10.62 -66.62 -41.98
N SER A 119 10.13 -65.63 -42.75
CA SER A 119 10.71 -64.27 -42.78
C SER A 119 10.00 -63.31 -41.80
N GLY A 120 8.93 -63.76 -41.14
CA GLY A 120 8.16 -62.96 -40.19
C GLY A 120 7.31 -61.86 -40.86
N LYS A 121 6.94 -62.02 -42.13
CA LYS A 121 6.06 -61.06 -42.80
C LYS A 121 4.64 -61.14 -42.23
N PRO A 122 3.94 -59.99 -42.10
CA PRO A 122 2.58 -59.96 -41.61
C PRO A 122 1.64 -60.72 -42.55
N ARG A 123 0.44 -61.08 -42.07
CA ARG A 123 -0.61 -61.74 -42.87
C ARG A 123 -0.18 -63.09 -43.47
N ALA A 124 0.84 -63.72 -42.87
CA ALA A 124 1.22 -65.08 -43.18
C ALA A 124 0.13 -66.06 -42.72
N ALA A 125 -0.62 -66.61 -43.67
CA ALA A 125 -1.63 -67.64 -43.41
C ALA A 125 -1.03 -68.84 -42.65
N GLU A 126 -1.80 -69.41 -41.72
CA GLU A 126 -1.39 -70.62 -41.00
C GLU A 126 -1.08 -71.75 -41.99
N LEU A 127 0.07 -72.39 -41.79
CA LEU A 127 0.48 -73.55 -42.58
C LEU A 127 -0.22 -74.78 -42.01
N LYS A 128 -0.93 -75.52 -42.86
CA LYS A 128 -1.68 -76.71 -42.46
C LYS A 128 -0.95 -77.99 -42.88
N ALA A 129 -1.18 -79.08 -42.17
CA ALA A 129 -0.75 -80.41 -42.64
C ALA A 129 -1.63 -80.91 -43.79
N ASN A 130 -1.13 -81.87 -44.56
CA ASN A 130 -1.88 -82.52 -45.63
C ASN A 130 -3.12 -83.24 -45.07
N VAL A 131 -4.32 -82.82 -45.47
CA VAL A 131 -5.60 -83.38 -45.02
C VAL A 131 -5.85 -84.82 -45.48
N PHE A 132 -5.11 -85.31 -46.48
CA PHE A 132 -5.23 -86.67 -47.01
C PHE A 132 -4.20 -87.65 -46.43
N LYS A 133 -3.31 -87.20 -45.54
CA LYS A 133 -2.28 -88.02 -44.89
C LYS A 133 -2.39 -87.90 -43.38
N ALA A 134 -1.84 -88.87 -42.64
CA ALA A 134 -1.67 -88.72 -41.20
C ALA A 134 -0.79 -87.50 -40.90
N ALA A 135 -1.18 -86.70 -39.91
CA ALA A 135 -0.40 -85.53 -39.51
C ALA A 135 1.00 -85.95 -39.02
N PRO A 136 2.09 -85.41 -39.58
CA PRO A 136 3.43 -85.78 -39.16
C PRO A 136 3.78 -85.17 -37.80
N PRO A 137 4.72 -85.77 -37.06
CA PRO A 137 5.15 -85.28 -35.74
C PRO A 137 5.82 -83.89 -35.80
N ALA A 138 6.40 -83.53 -36.94
CA ALA A 138 6.93 -82.19 -37.20
C ALA A 138 6.72 -81.81 -38.67
N SER A 139 6.43 -80.53 -38.91
CA SER A 139 6.36 -79.96 -40.26
C SER A 139 7.55 -79.01 -40.43
N ARG A 140 8.38 -79.23 -41.46
CA ARG A 140 9.66 -78.54 -41.62
C ARG A 140 10.01 -78.28 -43.08
N CYS A 141 10.96 -77.37 -43.29
CA CYS A 141 11.67 -77.19 -44.54
C CYS A 141 13.10 -76.69 -44.27
N GLN A 142 13.97 -76.83 -45.26
CA GLN A 142 15.30 -76.22 -45.24
C GLN A 142 15.35 -75.09 -46.27
N VAL A 143 15.88 -73.94 -45.87
CA VAL A 143 16.08 -72.79 -46.76
C VAL A 143 17.55 -72.44 -46.81
N THR A 144 18.10 -72.36 -48.02
CA THR A 144 19.47 -71.88 -48.24
C THR A 144 19.42 -70.45 -48.74
N SER A 145 20.19 -69.56 -48.11
CA SER A 145 20.36 -68.17 -48.50
C SER A 145 21.83 -67.81 -48.59
N GLU A 146 22.14 -66.79 -49.38
CA GLU A 146 23.47 -66.22 -49.53
C GLU A 146 23.43 -64.75 -49.13
N LEU A 147 24.26 -64.35 -48.18
CA LEU A 147 24.40 -62.96 -47.74
C LEU A 147 25.82 -62.49 -48.06
N ASN A 148 25.96 -61.48 -48.92
CA ASN A 148 27.25 -60.95 -49.36
C ASN A 148 28.23 -62.05 -49.86
N GLY A 149 27.70 -63.06 -50.56
CA GLY A 149 28.47 -64.21 -51.08
C GLY A 149 28.68 -65.36 -50.10
N GLN A 150 28.26 -65.26 -48.83
CA GLN A 150 28.35 -66.34 -47.85
C GLN A 150 27.03 -67.12 -47.76
N GLN A 151 27.05 -68.39 -48.14
CA GLN A 151 25.88 -69.27 -48.07
C GLN A 151 25.65 -69.83 -46.67
N SER A 152 24.38 -69.89 -46.26
CA SER A 152 23.91 -70.48 -45.00
C SER A 152 22.64 -71.27 -45.25
N ALA A 153 22.53 -72.45 -44.62
CA ALA A 153 21.33 -73.28 -44.66
C ALA A 153 20.62 -73.21 -43.31
N HIS A 154 19.31 -72.95 -43.35
CA HIS A 154 18.45 -72.78 -42.19
C HIS A 154 17.39 -73.87 -42.18
N GLU A 155 17.40 -74.75 -41.18
CA GLU A 155 16.27 -75.65 -40.92
C GLU A 155 15.19 -74.88 -40.16
N TRP A 156 13.96 -74.88 -40.67
CA TRP A 156 12.83 -74.18 -40.06
C TRP A 156 11.66 -75.13 -39.84
N HIS A 157 11.14 -75.15 -38.61
CA HIS A 157 9.95 -75.91 -38.25
C HIS A 157 8.75 -74.97 -38.12
N VAL A 158 7.58 -75.43 -38.54
CA VAL A 158 6.33 -74.68 -38.40
C VAL A 158 6.09 -74.35 -36.92
N GLY A 159 5.97 -73.07 -36.60
CA GLY A 159 5.77 -72.56 -35.23
C GLY A 159 7.05 -71.99 -34.58
N GLN A 160 8.23 -72.18 -35.18
CA GLN A 160 9.45 -71.53 -34.72
C GLN A 160 9.51 -70.05 -35.11
N PRO A 161 10.32 -69.22 -34.39
CA PRO A 161 10.56 -67.82 -34.75
C PRO A 161 11.03 -67.66 -36.20
N LEU A 162 10.94 -66.43 -36.70
CA LEU A 162 11.48 -66.06 -38.00
C LEU A 162 13.00 -66.28 -38.06
N ILE A 163 13.52 -66.53 -39.26
CA ILE A 163 14.95 -66.55 -39.55
C ILE A 163 15.41 -65.11 -39.76
N GLU A 164 16.21 -64.59 -38.84
CA GLU A 164 16.64 -63.18 -38.82
C GLU A 164 17.31 -62.75 -40.14
N ALA A 165 18.13 -63.64 -40.70
CA ALA A 165 18.82 -63.42 -41.98
C ALA A 165 17.85 -63.22 -43.17
N LEU A 166 16.61 -63.67 -43.07
CA LEU A 166 15.59 -63.59 -44.13
C LEU A 166 14.54 -62.51 -43.87
N ARG A 167 14.63 -61.76 -42.76
CA ARG A 167 13.68 -60.70 -42.38
C ARG A 167 13.51 -59.63 -43.48
N ASN A 168 14.60 -59.34 -44.19
CA ASN A 168 14.66 -58.27 -45.19
C ASN A 168 14.20 -58.72 -46.60
N ILE A 169 13.79 -59.97 -46.80
CA ILE A 169 13.22 -60.42 -48.08
C ILE A 169 11.85 -59.78 -48.26
N ASP A 170 11.53 -59.23 -49.44
CA ASP A 170 10.16 -58.79 -49.73
C ASP A 170 9.35 -59.87 -50.43
N ILE A 171 8.08 -60.01 -50.02
CA ILE A 171 7.18 -61.04 -50.53
C ILE A 171 5.88 -60.38 -50.97
N PHE A 172 5.58 -60.49 -52.25
CA PHE A 172 4.37 -59.98 -52.86
C PHE A 172 3.56 -61.14 -53.46
N ASP A 173 2.39 -61.43 -52.89
CA ASP A 173 1.47 -62.46 -53.36
C ASP A 173 0.05 -61.89 -53.58
N SER A 174 -0.90 -62.73 -53.97
CA SER A 174 -2.28 -62.28 -54.23
C SER A 174 -3.00 -61.71 -53.00
N ASP A 175 -2.65 -62.17 -51.79
CA ASP A 175 -3.19 -61.61 -50.54
C ASP A 175 -2.56 -60.25 -50.23
N GLU A 176 -1.26 -60.11 -50.47
CA GLU A 176 -0.53 -58.84 -50.36
C GLU A 176 -1.09 -57.81 -51.34
N ALA A 177 -1.28 -58.21 -52.60
CA ALA A 177 -1.85 -57.39 -53.67
C ALA A 177 -3.28 -56.94 -53.36
N SER A 178 -4.13 -57.85 -52.85
CA SER A 178 -5.51 -57.51 -52.48
C SER A 178 -5.53 -56.47 -51.36
N HIS A 179 -4.72 -56.65 -50.31
CA HIS A 179 -4.63 -55.69 -49.21
C HIS A 179 -4.05 -54.34 -49.63
N TYR A 180 -3.05 -54.32 -50.51
CA TYR A 180 -2.50 -53.08 -51.05
C TYR A 180 -3.55 -52.26 -51.80
N LEU A 181 -4.51 -52.92 -52.44
CA LEU A 181 -5.62 -52.28 -53.17
C LEU A 181 -6.79 -51.86 -52.26
N THR A 182 -6.99 -52.52 -51.12
CA THR A 182 -8.20 -52.34 -50.29
C THR A 182 -7.98 -51.65 -48.95
N ALA A 183 -6.75 -51.53 -48.45
CA ALA A 183 -6.45 -50.99 -47.13
C ALA A 183 -5.51 -49.77 -47.18
N GLU A 184 -5.83 -48.72 -46.41
CA GLU A 184 -4.90 -47.60 -46.16
C GLU A 184 -3.81 -48.03 -45.16
N SER A 185 -2.72 -48.65 -45.64
CA SER A 185 -1.57 -48.98 -44.79
C SER A 185 -0.46 -47.92 -44.89
N ALA A 186 0.10 -47.52 -43.75
CA ALA A 186 1.31 -46.69 -43.69
C ALA A 186 2.49 -47.41 -44.37
N ALA A 187 3.33 -46.65 -45.08
CA ALA A 187 4.41 -47.17 -45.92
C ALA A 187 5.35 -48.12 -45.15
N THR A 188 5.61 -49.30 -45.72
CA THR A 188 6.39 -50.41 -45.12
C THR A 188 7.89 -50.12 -44.97
N TYR A 189 8.37 -48.98 -45.47
CA TYR A 189 9.77 -48.55 -45.37
C TYR A 189 9.85 -47.10 -44.88
N ILE A 190 10.32 -46.92 -43.64
CA ILE A 190 10.66 -45.62 -43.06
C ILE A 190 12.20 -45.52 -43.07
N PRO A 191 12.79 -44.64 -43.90
CA PRO A 191 14.24 -44.42 -43.89
C PRO A 191 14.71 -44.01 -42.48
N SER A 192 15.88 -44.47 -42.03
CA SER A 192 16.45 -44.19 -40.69
C SER A 192 16.47 -42.70 -40.32
N ILE A 193 16.55 -41.83 -41.33
CA ILE A 193 16.52 -40.37 -41.17
C ILE A 193 15.17 -39.80 -40.72
N VAL A 194 14.06 -40.52 -40.94
CA VAL A 194 12.73 -40.14 -40.47
C VAL A 194 12.57 -40.47 -38.98
N GLY A 195 13.24 -41.51 -38.47
CA GLY A 195 13.28 -41.84 -37.05
C GLY A 195 13.92 -40.76 -36.16
N LEU A 196 14.79 -39.90 -36.73
CA LEU A 196 15.32 -38.71 -36.05
C LEU A 196 14.19 -37.77 -35.60
N PHE A 197 13.16 -37.59 -36.44
CA PHE A 197 12.06 -36.68 -36.15
C PHE A 197 11.14 -37.20 -35.04
N GLU A 198 10.92 -38.51 -34.98
CA GLU A 198 10.17 -39.14 -33.88
C GLU A 198 10.92 -38.96 -32.56
N LYS A 199 12.22 -39.21 -32.53
CA LYS A 199 13.07 -38.97 -31.35
C LYS A 199 13.08 -37.49 -30.95
N LEU A 200 13.20 -36.59 -31.93
CA LEU A 200 13.17 -35.15 -31.67
C LEU A 200 11.83 -34.70 -31.10
N ALA A 201 10.71 -35.26 -31.58
CA ALA A 201 9.38 -34.99 -31.02
C ALA A 201 9.28 -35.43 -29.55
N VAL A 202 9.83 -36.59 -29.18
CA VAL A 202 9.90 -37.03 -27.77
C VAL A 202 10.70 -36.06 -26.91
N VAL A 203 11.85 -35.59 -27.40
CA VAL A 203 12.69 -34.61 -26.67
C VAL A 203 11.94 -33.28 -26.48
N VAL A 204 11.20 -32.82 -27.50
CA VAL A 204 10.36 -31.62 -27.40
C VAL A 204 9.30 -31.78 -26.31
N GLU A 205 8.65 -32.94 -26.22
CA GLU A 205 7.65 -33.22 -25.18
C GLU A 205 8.30 -33.26 -23.79
N GLN A 206 9.47 -33.88 -23.64
CA GLN A 206 10.20 -33.92 -22.37
C GLN A 206 10.61 -32.52 -21.89
N VAL A 207 11.13 -31.67 -22.78
CA VAL A 207 11.46 -30.28 -22.46
C VAL A 207 10.21 -29.47 -22.13
N ARG A 208 9.10 -29.69 -22.85
CA ARG A 208 7.81 -29.05 -22.53
C ARG A 208 7.34 -29.43 -21.13
N ASP A 209 7.41 -30.70 -20.78
CA ASP A 209 6.95 -31.21 -19.48
C ASP A 209 7.86 -30.72 -18.35
N ALA A 210 9.18 -30.64 -18.56
CA ALA A 210 10.11 -30.03 -17.63
C ALA A 210 9.80 -28.54 -17.38
N LEU A 211 9.56 -27.76 -18.45
CA LEU A 211 9.13 -26.36 -18.34
C LEU A 211 7.79 -26.21 -17.61
N ALA A 212 6.83 -27.10 -17.87
CA ALA A 212 5.54 -27.10 -17.19
C ALA A 212 5.69 -27.43 -15.69
N ALA A 213 6.53 -28.40 -15.35
CA ALA A 213 6.84 -28.75 -13.96
C ALA A 213 7.51 -27.59 -13.21
N GLU A 214 8.48 -26.90 -13.83
CA GLU A 214 9.08 -25.71 -13.24
C GLU A 214 8.07 -24.57 -13.04
N GLN A 215 7.20 -24.33 -14.03
CA GLN A 215 6.17 -23.30 -13.94
C GLN A 215 5.15 -23.61 -12.83
N SER A 216 4.76 -24.88 -12.66
CA SER A 216 3.81 -25.30 -11.61
C SER A 216 4.30 -25.00 -10.19
N LYS A 217 5.62 -24.93 -9.99
CA LYS A 217 6.25 -24.56 -8.72
C LYS A 217 6.26 -23.04 -8.47
N LEU A 218 6.04 -22.23 -9.51
CA LEU A 218 5.98 -20.77 -9.42
C LEU A 218 4.55 -20.31 -9.07
N VAL A 219 4.08 -20.67 -7.88
CA VAL A 219 2.77 -20.24 -7.36
C VAL A 219 2.88 -18.81 -6.83
N THR A 220 1.89 -17.97 -7.12
CA THR A 220 1.83 -16.61 -6.57
C THR A 220 1.50 -16.67 -5.08
N THR A 221 2.24 -15.88 -4.29
CA THR A 221 1.96 -15.66 -2.87
C THR A 221 1.40 -14.25 -2.64
N LEU A 222 0.97 -13.58 -3.71
CA LEU A 222 0.46 -12.22 -3.66
C LEU A 222 -0.91 -12.22 -2.96
N PRO A 223 -1.08 -11.46 -1.85
CA PRO A 223 -2.38 -11.32 -1.20
C PRO A 223 -3.43 -10.72 -2.13
N GLN A 224 -4.69 -11.09 -1.95
CA GLN A 224 -5.77 -10.40 -2.66
C GLN A 224 -5.97 -9.00 -2.09
N MET A 225 -5.83 -8.00 -2.95
CA MET A 225 -6.10 -6.61 -2.58
C MET A 225 -7.61 -6.42 -2.35
N PRO A 226 -8.03 -5.78 -1.23
CA PRO A 226 -9.44 -5.53 -0.95
C PRO A 226 -10.18 -4.80 -2.08
N ALA A 227 -11.43 -5.20 -2.36
CA ALA A 227 -12.24 -4.66 -3.46
C ALA A 227 -12.58 -3.15 -3.31
N ILE A 228 -12.52 -2.62 -2.08
CA ILE A 228 -12.70 -1.17 -1.82
C ILE A 228 -11.68 -0.29 -2.57
N TYR A 229 -10.54 -0.87 -2.95
CA TYR A 229 -9.49 -0.17 -3.68
C TYR A 229 -9.64 -0.26 -5.20
N ASP A 230 -10.70 -0.88 -5.70
CA ASP A 230 -10.92 -1.02 -7.14
C ASP A 230 -11.03 0.36 -7.82
N GLY A 231 -10.38 0.50 -8.98
CA GLY A 231 -10.31 1.76 -9.72
C GLY A 231 -9.24 2.75 -9.25
N THR A 232 -8.59 2.52 -8.08
CA THR A 232 -7.48 3.37 -7.60
C THR A 232 -6.21 3.19 -8.43
N PRO A 233 -5.30 4.19 -8.45
CA PRO A 233 -3.97 4.03 -9.06
C PRO A 233 -3.16 2.89 -8.44
N GLY A 234 -3.28 2.69 -7.13
CA GLY A 234 -2.62 1.60 -6.40
C GLY A 234 -3.06 0.22 -6.91
N LYS A 235 -4.37 0.00 -7.12
CA LYS A 235 -4.88 -1.25 -7.69
C LYS A 235 -4.32 -1.52 -9.10
N ARG A 236 -4.32 -0.52 -9.98
CA ARG A 236 -3.76 -0.66 -11.34
C ARG A 236 -2.27 -1.00 -11.32
N PHE A 237 -1.52 -0.40 -10.40
CA PHE A 237 -0.12 -0.76 -10.17
C PHE A 237 0.01 -2.21 -9.69
N TYR A 238 -0.81 -2.64 -8.73
CA TYR A 238 -0.80 -3.99 -8.17
C TYR A 238 -1.11 -5.07 -9.22
N GLU A 239 -1.95 -4.77 -10.20
CA GLU A 239 -2.29 -5.66 -11.31
C GLU A 239 -1.22 -5.72 -12.43
N SER A 240 -0.32 -4.73 -12.49
CA SER A 240 0.66 -4.57 -13.58
C SER A 240 2.12 -4.84 -13.18
N LEU A 241 2.35 -5.51 -12.04
CA LEU A 241 3.68 -5.80 -11.47
C LEU A 241 4.68 -6.43 -12.45
N GLY A 242 4.21 -7.20 -13.45
CA GLY A 242 5.07 -7.86 -14.43
C GLY A 242 5.83 -6.94 -15.38
N ALA A 243 5.42 -5.67 -15.50
CA ALA A 243 6.04 -4.67 -16.38
C ALA A 243 6.78 -3.56 -15.62
N VAL A 244 6.81 -3.62 -14.29
CA VAL A 244 7.34 -2.54 -13.44
C VAL A 244 8.87 -2.57 -13.39
N THR A 245 9.50 -1.40 -13.52
CA THR A 245 10.95 -1.25 -13.37
C THR A 245 11.36 -1.27 -11.89
N PRO A 246 12.59 -1.68 -11.55
CA PRO A 246 13.05 -1.69 -10.16
C PRO A 246 12.93 -0.34 -9.44
N THR A 247 13.11 0.77 -10.16
CA THR A 247 12.99 2.12 -9.61
C THR A 247 11.55 2.45 -9.21
N VAL A 248 10.59 2.24 -10.12
CA VAL A 248 9.16 2.47 -9.87
C VAL A 248 8.65 1.55 -8.76
N LEU A 249 9.12 0.30 -8.73
CA LEU A 249 8.78 -0.64 -7.66
C LEU A 249 9.23 -0.14 -6.29
N ASN A 250 10.49 0.29 -6.17
CA ASN A 250 11.02 0.76 -4.90
C ASN A 250 10.30 2.01 -4.39
N GLU A 251 9.96 2.94 -5.29
CA GLU A 251 9.17 4.12 -4.94
C GLU A 251 7.77 3.77 -4.46
N ALA A 252 7.07 2.87 -5.16
CA ALA A 252 5.73 2.43 -4.79
C ALA A 252 5.69 1.64 -3.45
N LEU A 253 6.81 1.00 -3.08
CA LEU A 253 6.96 0.23 -1.85
C LEU A 253 7.54 1.02 -0.68
N THR A 254 7.71 2.34 -0.83
CA THR A 254 8.20 3.23 0.22
C THR A 254 7.07 4.16 0.66
N TRP A 255 6.74 4.11 1.95
CA TRP A 255 5.78 5.02 2.59
C TRP A 255 6.50 6.23 3.19
N LYS A 256 6.12 7.45 2.79
CA LYS A 256 6.78 8.69 3.24
C LYS A 256 5.97 9.39 4.35
N PRO A 257 6.62 10.11 5.29
CA PRO A 257 5.93 10.85 6.35
C PRO A 257 4.90 11.87 5.83
N GLU A 258 5.18 12.49 4.68
CA GLU A 258 4.27 13.44 4.05
C GLU A 258 2.96 12.78 3.62
N GLU A 259 3.01 11.52 3.21
CA GLU A 259 1.81 10.75 2.81
C GLU A 259 0.96 10.37 4.01
N GLU A 260 1.59 10.04 5.15
CA GLU A 260 0.88 9.80 6.41
C GLU A 260 0.16 11.08 6.89
N SER A 261 0.83 12.22 6.80
CA SER A 261 0.25 13.54 7.12
C SER A 261 -0.93 13.86 6.20
N GLN A 262 -0.78 13.66 4.89
CA GLN A 262 -1.85 13.86 3.91
C GLN A 262 -3.05 12.95 4.14
N LEU A 263 -2.82 11.65 4.38
CA LEU A 263 -3.89 10.69 4.66
C LEU A 263 -4.66 11.07 5.94
N THR A 264 -3.93 11.42 7.00
CA THR A 264 -4.52 11.85 8.27
C THR A 264 -5.35 13.12 8.09
N ALA A 265 -4.82 14.11 7.38
CA ALA A 265 -5.54 15.37 7.09
C ALA A 265 -6.82 15.12 6.28
N LEU A 266 -6.78 14.26 5.26
CA LEU A 266 -7.96 13.89 4.47
C LEU A 266 -9.01 13.15 5.32
N ILE A 267 -8.58 12.22 6.18
CA ILE A 267 -9.47 11.50 7.10
C ILE A 267 -10.19 12.50 8.02
N GLU A 268 -9.46 13.42 8.65
CA GLU A 268 -10.06 14.42 9.54
C GLU A 268 -11.00 15.37 8.80
N ARG A 269 -10.61 15.86 7.63
CA ARG A 269 -11.47 16.73 6.81
C ARG A 269 -12.76 16.02 6.35
N LEU A 270 -12.68 14.73 6.02
CA LEU A 270 -13.84 13.94 5.60
C LEU A 270 -14.78 13.57 6.77
N LYS A 271 -14.34 13.62 8.03
CA LYS A 271 -15.21 13.44 9.22
C LYS A 271 -16.15 14.61 9.45
N ALA A 272 -15.77 15.82 9.03
CA ALA A 272 -16.59 17.02 9.21
C ALA A 272 -17.84 16.95 8.32
N GLU A 273 -19.00 16.52 8.85
CA GLU A 273 -20.25 16.46 8.09
C GLU A 273 -20.69 17.84 7.58
N ASP A 274 -20.54 18.87 8.42
CA ASP A 274 -20.80 20.27 8.10
C ASP A 274 -19.61 21.15 8.50
N PRO A 275 -18.66 21.39 7.57
CA PRO A 275 -17.53 22.29 7.79
C PRO A 275 -17.98 23.72 8.14
N GLY A 276 -19.10 24.19 7.60
CA GLY A 276 -19.63 25.53 7.91
C GLY A 276 -20.03 25.67 9.37
N ALA A 277 -20.74 24.68 9.92
CA ALA A 277 -21.10 24.65 11.34
C ALA A 277 -19.86 24.59 12.25
N LEU A 278 -18.85 23.79 11.88
CA LEU A 278 -17.60 23.70 12.63
C LEU A 278 -16.80 25.01 12.63
N ALA A 279 -16.75 25.72 11.49
CA ALA A 279 -16.15 27.04 11.43
C ALA A 279 -16.83 28.03 12.39
N VAL A 280 -18.16 28.10 12.37
CA VAL A 280 -18.93 28.95 13.29
C VAL A 280 -18.65 28.59 14.74
N GLN A 281 -18.58 27.30 15.06
CA GLN A 281 -18.22 26.83 16.39
C GLN A 281 -16.81 27.31 16.81
N ARG A 282 -15.81 27.15 15.94
CA ARG A 282 -14.42 27.57 16.22
C ARG A 282 -14.30 29.08 16.42
N ARG A 283 -14.97 29.89 15.59
CA ARG A 283 -15.03 31.35 15.76
C ARG A 283 -15.67 31.74 17.08
N ARG A 284 -16.77 31.07 17.48
CA ARG A 284 -17.43 31.29 18.77
C ARG A 284 -16.50 30.95 19.94
N THR A 285 -15.85 29.78 19.91
CA THR A 285 -14.90 29.37 20.95
C THR A 285 -13.73 30.36 21.06
N LYS A 286 -13.19 30.84 19.94
CA LYS A 286 -12.16 31.90 19.92
C LYS A 286 -12.65 33.18 20.60
N ALA A 287 -13.87 33.63 20.30
CA ALA A 287 -14.43 34.84 20.90
C ALA A 287 -14.60 34.71 22.42
N GLU A 288 -15.02 33.55 22.92
CA GLU A 288 -15.09 33.29 24.37
C GLU A 288 -13.70 33.22 25.01
N LEU A 289 -12.73 32.58 24.35
CA LEU A 289 -11.34 32.54 24.79
C LEU A 289 -10.72 33.95 24.88
N GLN A 290 -11.03 34.83 23.92
CA GLN A 290 -10.58 36.23 23.96
C GLN A 290 -11.11 36.99 25.19
N LYS A 291 -12.35 36.71 25.63
CA LYS A 291 -12.87 37.30 26.87
C LYS A 291 -12.07 36.83 28.10
N VAL A 292 -11.69 35.54 28.15
CA VAL A 292 -10.85 34.99 29.21
C VAL A 292 -9.47 35.67 29.21
N ILE A 293 -8.85 35.81 28.04
CA ILE A 293 -7.56 36.51 27.88
C ILE A 293 -7.67 37.96 28.36
N SER A 294 -8.69 38.71 27.94
CA SER A 294 -8.90 40.10 28.36
C SER A 294 -9.14 40.22 29.87
N ALA A 295 -9.93 39.31 30.46
CA ALA A 295 -10.19 39.30 31.89
C ALA A 295 -8.93 38.98 32.70
N LEU A 296 -8.13 38.01 32.24
CA LEU A 296 -6.87 37.62 32.87
C LEU A 296 -5.84 38.76 32.80
N SER A 297 -5.65 39.38 31.63
CA SER A 297 -4.77 40.53 31.45
C SER A 297 -5.18 41.73 32.31
N GLY A 298 -6.46 42.10 32.27
CA GLY A 298 -6.99 43.22 33.06
C GLY A 298 -6.95 42.95 34.57
N GLY A 299 -7.14 41.70 35.00
CA GLY A 299 -6.94 41.31 36.40
C GLY A 299 -5.47 41.40 36.82
N ALA A 300 -4.56 40.88 36.00
CA ALA A 300 -3.12 40.89 36.30
C ALA A 300 -2.57 42.32 36.39
N GLU A 301 -3.04 43.23 35.54
CA GLU A 301 -2.69 44.65 35.60
C GLU A 301 -3.30 45.34 36.82
N ALA A 302 -4.61 45.18 37.06
CA ALA A 302 -5.32 45.84 38.15
C ALA A 302 -4.80 45.44 39.54
N TYR A 303 -4.34 44.19 39.71
CA TYR A 303 -3.79 43.67 40.97
C TYR A 303 -2.27 43.48 40.94
N SER A 304 -1.58 44.15 40.01
CA SER A 304 -0.11 44.18 39.94
C SER A 304 0.50 44.92 41.13
N ASP A 305 1.78 44.65 41.42
CA ASP A 305 2.52 45.38 42.46
C ASP A 305 2.51 46.90 42.23
N GLN A 306 2.63 47.34 40.99
CA GLN A 306 2.54 48.75 40.62
C GLN A 306 1.17 49.35 40.96
N SER A 307 0.07 48.67 40.63
CA SER A 307 -1.29 49.12 40.93
C SER A 307 -1.54 49.15 42.43
N LEU A 308 -1.15 48.11 43.16
CA LEU A 308 -1.26 48.06 44.62
C LEU A 308 -0.49 49.20 45.28
N ASN A 309 0.74 49.47 44.84
CA ASN A 309 1.55 50.57 45.38
C ASN A 309 0.99 51.95 45.02
N ALA A 310 0.39 52.11 43.84
CA ALA A 310 -0.32 53.35 43.48
C ALA A 310 -1.52 53.59 44.42
N ILE A 311 -2.32 52.57 44.70
CA ILE A 311 -3.46 52.65 45.63
C ILE A 311 -2.99 52.94 47.06
N ARG A 312 -1.90 52.29 47.51
CA ARG A 312 -1.27 52.57 48.81
C ARG A 312 -0.77 54.02 48.91
N GLY A 313 -0.19 54.56 47.84
CA GLY A 313 0.23 55.96 47.76
C GLY A 313 -0.95 56.94 47.86
N LEU A 314 -2.08 56.62 47.21
CA LEU A 314 -3.32 57.40 47.35
C LEU A 314 -3.85 57.36 48.79
N ARG A 315 -3.85 56.17 49.43
CA ARG A 315 -4.24 56.03 50.85
C ARG A 315 -3.35 56.86 51.76
N GLN A 316 -2.03 56.78 51.58
CA GLN A 316 -1.06 57.54 52.37
C GLN A 316 -1.28 59.05 52.17
N SER A 317 -1.44 59.51 50.92
CA SER A 317 -1.71 60.93 50.64
C SER A 317 -3.01 61.41 51.28
N ALA A 318 -4.06 60.58 51.27
CA ALA A 318 -5.32 60.89 51.94
C ALA A 318 -5.13 61.01 53.46
N GLN A 319 -4.43 60.06 54.08
CA GLN A 319 -4.13 60.08 55.53
C GLN A 319 -3.29 61.29 55.93
N GLU A 320 -2.20 61.58 55.20
CA GLU A 320 -1.30 62.70 55.48
C GLU A 320 -2.01 64.05 55.32
N LYS A 321 -2.79 64.24 54.24
CA LYS A 321 -3.57 65.47 54.03
C LYS A 321 -4.67 65.63 55.06
N ARG A 322 -5.35 64.53 55.45
CA ARG A 322 -6.33 64.56 56.53
C ARG A 322 -5.69 64.94 57.86
N GLN A 323 -4.55 64.36 58.20
CA GLN A 323 -3.79 64.70 59.41
C GLN A 323 -3.34 66.17 59.38
N THR A 324 -2.80 66.64 58.26
CA THR A 324 -2.39 68.06 58.07
C THR A 324 -3.58 69.01 58.22
N ALA A 325 -4.74 68.65 57.66
CA ALA A 325 -5.96 69.43 57.82
C ALA A 325 -6.44 69.47 59.28
N LEU A 326 -6.26 68.39 60.05
CA LEU A 326 -6.55 68.33 61.49
C LEU A 326 -5.53 69.09 62.35
N GLU A 327 -4.25 69.09 61.99
CA GLU A 327 -3.20 69.82 62.72
C GLU A 327 -3.23 71.33 62.46
N GLY A 328 -3.51 71.72 61.20
CA GLY A 328 -3.82 73.09 60.82
C GLY A 328 -5.13 73.62 61.42
N ALA A 329 -5.96 72.72 61.98
CA ALA A 329 -7.28 73.02 62.56
C ALA A 329 -7.26 73.58 63.98
N LYS A 330 -6.10 73.88 64.58
CA LYS A 330 -6.08 74.60 65.86
C LYS A 330 -6.52 76.05 65.63
N ILE A 331 -7.84 76.25 65.53
CA ILE A 331 -8.46 77.56 65.45
C ILE A 331 -8.18 78.25 66.78
N LYS A 332 -7.30 79.25 66.77
CA LYS A 332 -6.84 79.93 67.99
C LYS A 332 -7.97 80.61 68.77
N THR A 333 -9.09 80.89 68.10
CA THR A 333 -10.29 81.50 68.66
C THR A 333 -11.34 80.49 69.13
N ALA A 334 -11.08 79.18 69.00
CA ALA A 334 -11.95 78.15 69.54
C ALA A 334 -11.82 78.10 71.06
N GLU A 335 -12.94 78.31 71.75
CA GLU A 335 -13.03 78.25 73.22
C GLU A 335 -13.31 76.83 73.74
N LEU A 336 -13.73 75.91 72.86
CA LEU A 336 -14.07 74.53 73.20
C LEU A 336 -13.07 73.55 72.58
N GLU A 337 -12.65 72.57 73.38
CA GLU A 337 -11.91 71.42 72.86
C GLU A 337 -12.81 70.60 71.92
N GLY A 338 -12.22 70.09 70.84
CA GLY A 338 -12.93 69.29 69.85
C GLY A 338 -13.53 70.07 68.68
N VAL A 339 -13.41 71.41 68.65
CA VAL A 339 -13.66 72.20 67.44
C VAL A 339 -12.72 71.73 66.33
N GLY A 340 -13.28 71.43 65.16
CA GLY A 340 -12.55 70.86 64.02
C GLY A 340 -12.56 69.33 63.92
N LEU A 341 -13.03 68.61 64.96
CA LEU A 341 -13.24 67.16 64.87
C LEU A 341 -14.36 66.81 63.87
N PRO A 342 -14.37 65.58 63.31
CA PRO A 342 -15.38 65.18 62.32
C PRO A 342 -16.83 65.41 62.75
N THR A 343 -17.15 65.13 64.01
CA THR A 343 -18.49 65.34 64.60
C THR A 343 -18.87 66.82 64.67
N TRP A 344 -17.94 67.70 65.06
CA TRP A 344 -18.17 69.14 65.07
C TRP A 344 -18.34 69.69 63.63
N LYS A 345 -17.53 69.22 62.67
CA LYS A 345 -17.64 69.62 61.26
C LYS A 345 -18.98 69.21 60.65
N ALA A 346 -19.47 68.01 60.95
CA ALA A 346 -20.79 67.56 60.51
C ALA A 346 -21.92 68.47 61.04
N MET A 347 -21.83 68.88 62.31
CA MET A 347 -22.73 69.88 62.88
C MET A 347 -22.62 71.23 62.17
N TRP A 348 -21.41 71.69 61.87
CA TRP A 348 -21.16 72.97 61.18
C TRP A 348 -21.71 72.98 59.74
N GLU A 349 -21.50 71.91 58.97
CA GLU A 349 -22.07 71.72 57.64
C GLU A 349 -23.60 71.66 57.67
N ALA A 350 -24.19 70.99 58.67
CA ALA A 350 -25.63 70.97 58.87
C ALA A 350 -26.18 72.37 59.20
N ALA A 351 -25.46 73.15 60.01
CA ALA A 351 -25.81 74.54 60.31
C ALA A 351 -25.71 75.42 59.05
N ARG A 352 -24.68 75.24 58.23
CA ARG A 352 -24.52 75.91 56.92
C ARG A 352 -25.70 75.61 56.01
N ALA A 353 -26.05 74.34 55.86
CA ALA A 353 -27.17 73.91 55.04
C ALA A 353 -28.50 74.50 55.55
N PHE A 354 -28.73 74.49 56.86
CA PHE A 354 -29.91 75.09 57.48
C PHE A 354 -29.97 76.60 57.26
N SER A 355 -28.85 77.31 57.35
CA SER A 355 -28.76 78.77 57.18
C SER A 355 -29.31 79.28 55.85
N ALA A 356 -29.30 78.46 54.78
CA ALA A 356 -29.88 78.81 53.49
C ALA A 356 -31.41 78.99 53.54
N SER A 357 -32.10 78.47 54.56
CA SER A 357 -33.56 78.61 54.71
C SER A 357 -33.98 79.97 55.31
N PRO A 358 -33.46 80.42 56.48
CA PRO A 358 -33.76 81.74 57.01
C PRO A 358 -32.99 82.88 56.31
N TYR A 359 -31.87 82.58 55.63
CA TYR A 359 -31.02 83.56 54.95
C TYR A 359 -30.69 83.13 53.50
N PRO A 360 -31.65 83.16 52.57
CA PRO A 360 -31.48 82.64 51.22
C PRO A 360 -30.56 83.48 50.31
N HIS A 361 -30.28 84.73 50.68
CA HIS A 361 -29.50 85.67 49.89
C HIS A 361 -28.11 85.97 50.46
N ASP A 362 -27.78 85.43 51.64
CA ASP A 362 -26.54 85.70 52.34
C ASP A 362 -25.62 84.47 52.32
N GLN A 363 -24.31 84.70 52.26
CA GLN A 363 -23.33 83.63 52.39
C GLN A 363 -23.15 83.25 53.86
N PHE A 364 -23.09 81.96 54.14
CA PHE A 364 -22.83 81.48 55.49
C PHE A 364 -21.35 81.71 55.86
N PRO A 365 -21.04 82.18 57.08
CA PRO A 365 -21.97 82.53 58.16
C PRO A 365 -22.51 83.95 57.99
N VAL A 366 -23.82 84.10 58.19
CA VAL A 366 -24.50 85.40 58.13
C VAL A 366 -24.18 86.18 59.40
N THR A 367 -23.46 87.29 59.26
CA THR A 367 -22.82 88.01 60.38
C THR A 367 -23.21 89.48 60.48
N HIS A 368 -24.23 89.95 59.77
CA HIS A 368 -24.74 91.32 59.91
C HIS A 368 -25.52 91.56 61.23
N ASP A 369 -25.74 92.80 61.65
CA ASP A 369 -26.29 93.18 62.97
C ASP A 369 -27.64 92.53 63.37
N GLN A 370 -28.49 92.18 62.40
CA GLN A 370 -29.78 91.50 62.65
C GLN A 370 -29.72 89.96 62.55
N ALA A 371 -28.54 89.39 62.31
CA ALA A 371 -28.38 87.95 62.12
C ALA A 371 -28.48 87.20 63.45
N ARG A 372 -29.03 85.99 63.40
CA ARG A 372 -29.12 85.06 64.53
C ARG A 372 -28.31 83.82 64.22
N CYS A 373 -27.57 83.34 65.21
CA CYS A 373 -26.82 82.10 65.12
C CYS A 373 -27.75 80.93 64.72
N PRO A 374 -27.47 80.19 63.63
CA PRO A 374 -28.31 79.07 63.20
C PRO A 374 -28.38 77.89 64.17
N LEU A 375 -27.53 77.86 65.21
CA LEU A 375 -27.50 76.80 66.22
C LEU A 375 -28.23 77.17 67.52
N CYS A 376 -28.08 78.42 68.00
CA CYS A 376 -28.63 78.85 69.31
C CYS A 376 -29.64 80.01 69.22
N HIS A 377 -29.86 80.57 68.02
CA HIS A 377 -30.80 81.64 67.69
C HIS A 377 -30.53 83.00 68.38
N GLN A 378 -29.38 83.18 69.01
CA GLN A 378 -28.95 84.45 69.62
C GLN A 378 -28.37 85.41 68.59
N THR A 379 -28.47 86.72 68.85
CA THR A 379 -27.75 87.76 68.08
C THR A 379 -26.24 87.62 68.29
N LEU A 380 -25.45 87.91 67.26
CA LEU A 380 -24.00 87.73 67.27
C LEU A 380 -23.29 89.04 67.63
N ASP A 381 -22.50 89.03 68.71
CA ASP A 381 -21.55 90.11 68.99
C ASP A 381 -20.34 90.04 68.02
N GLU A 382 -19.51 91.08 67.99
CA GLU A 382 -18.36 91.17 67.07
C GLU A 382 -17.39 89.97 67.22
N GLN A 383 -17.19 89.49 68.44
CA GLN A 383 -16.33 88.33 68.71
C GLN A 383 -16.94 87.03 68.15
N ALA A 384 -18.24 86.83 68.32
CA ALA A 384 -18.96 85.69 67.76
C ALA A 384 -18.98 85.74 66.23
N GLN A 385 -19.20 86.91 65.63
CA GLN A 385 -19.15 87.09 64.18
C GLN A 385 -17.78 86.67 63.62
N HIS A 386 -16.70 87.18 64.22
CA HIS A 386 -15.33 86.84 63.83
C HIS A 386 -15.05 85.34 63.99
N ARG A 387 -15.46 84.72 65.12
CA ARG A 387 -15.29 83.27 65.34
C ARG A 387 -16.01 82.43 64.28
N LEU A 388 -17.26 82.77 63.94
CA LEU A 388 -18.00 82.02 62.92
C LEU A 388 -17.32 82.16 61.55
N GLN A 389 -16.85 83.36 61.19
CA GLN A 389 -16.11 83.59 59.93
C GLN A 389 -14.82 82.77 59.87
N GLU A 390 -14.07 82.69 60.96
CA GLU A 390 -12.86 81.85 61.03
C GLU A 390 -13.20 80.35 60.99
N PHE A 391 -14.28 79.91 61.63
CA PHE A 391 -14.77 78.53 61.52
C PHE A 391 -15.12 78.17 60.08
N GLU A 392 -15.76 79.08 59.36
CA GLU A 392 -16.09 78.87 57.95
C GLU A 392 -14.86 78.90 57.05
N ALA A 393 -13.96 79.87 57.23
CA ALA A 393 -12.70 79.93 56.50
C ALA A 393 -11.83 78.69 56.74
N PHE A 394 -11.91 78.11 57.95
CA PHE A 394 -11.29 76.85 58.28
C PHE A 394 -11.94 75.66 57.54
N VAL A 395 -13.27 75.54 57.56
CA VAL A 395 -13.99 74.44 56.90
C VAL A 395 -13.91 74.53 55.37
N GLN A 396 -13.87 75.72 54.81
CA GLN A 396 -13.66 75.99 53.38
C GLN A 396 -12.18 76.11 53.00
N GLY A 397 -11.27 75.91 53.95
CA GLY A 397 -9.84 76.09 53.75
C GLY A 397 -9.26 75.13 52.71
N LYS A 398 -8.19 75.56 52.05
CA LYS A 398 -7.48 74.77 51.02
C LYS A 398 -7.06 73.39 51.53
N LEU A 399 -6.61 73.28 52.79
CA LEU A 399 -6.20 72.01 53.40
C LEU A 399 -7.35 70.99 53.52
N GLU A 400 -8.57 71.44 53.86
CA GLU A 400 -9.75 70.56 53.94
C GLU A 400 -10.19 70.10 52.56
N THR A 401 -10.15 71.00 51.58
CA THR A 401 -10.45 70.68 50.17
C THR A 401 -9.44 69.68 49.61
N ASP A 402 -8.16 69.87 49.88
CA ASP A 402 -7.09 68.96 49.45
C ASP A 402 -7.22 67.57 50.10
N ALA A 403 -7.64 67.50 51.37
CA ALA A 403 -7.93 66.24 52.06
C ALA A 403 -9.14 65.50 51.44
N LYS A 404 -10.28 66.18 51.26
CA LYS A 404 -11.48 65.60 50.62
C LYS A 404 -11.20 65.10 49.21
N ASN A 405 -10.42 65.85 48.43
CA ASN A 405 -10.02 65.45 47.09
C ASN A 405 -9.14 64.19 47.10
N ALA A 406 -8.18 64.10 48.03
CA ALA A 406 -7.32 62.94 48.15
C ALA A 406 -8.08 61.67 48.59
N GLU A 407 -9.02 61.81 49.53
CA GLU A 407 -9.93 60.72 49.93
C GLU A 407 -10.80 60.26 48.75
N SER A 408 -11.41 61.20 48.02
CA SER A 408 -12.23 60.86 46.83
C SER A 408 -11.41 60.17 45.74
N LEU A 409 -10.16 60.56 45.53
CA LEU A 409 -9.27 59.87 44.58
C LEU A 409 -8.95 58.45 45.03
N TYR A 410 -8.72 58.23 46.33
CA TYR A 410 -8.50 56.91 46.89
C TYR A 410 -9.75 56.02 46.77
N ASP A 411 -10.93 56.53 47.12
CA ASP A 411 -12.19 55.78 47.01
C ASP A 411 -12.50 55.40 45.55
N LYS A 412 -12.32 56.34 44.61
CA LYS A 412 -12.48 56.06 43.18
C LYS A 412 -11.50 54.99 42.69
N ALA A 413 -10.26 54.98 43.18
CA ALA A 413 -9.30 53.94 42.82
C ALA A 413 -9.72 52.56 43.34
N LEU A 414 -10.35 52.47 44.52
CA LEU A 414 -10.92 51.22 45.03
C LEU A 414 -12.15 50.77 44.23
N GLU A 415 -13.02 51.70 43.83
CA GLU A 415 -14.22 51.40 43.01
C GLU A 415 -13.85 50.90 41.61
N GLN A 416 -12.75 51.40 41.04
CA GLN A 416 -12.25 51.02 39.72
C GLN A 416 -11.55 49.65 39.67
N LEU A 417 -11.30 49.00 40.81
CA LEU A 417 -10.71 47.67 40.85
C LEU A 417 -11.59 46.65 40.11
N SER A 418 -10.97 45.87 39.22
CA SER A 418 -11.61 44.84 38.42
C SER A 418 -12.48 43.90 39.26
N LYS A 419 -13.73 43.70 38.84
CA LYS A 419 -14.66 42.77 39.50
C LYS A 419 -14.09 41.35 39.48
N ILE A 420 -14.30 40.63 40.58
CA ILE A 420 -13.89 39.22 40.69
C ILE A 420 -15.05 38.36 40.17
N PRO A 421 -14.85 37.50 39.17
CA PRO A 421 -15.85 36.56 38.71
C PRO A 421 -16.08 35.47 39.77
N THR A 422 -17.31 34.97 39.82
CA THR A 422 -17.69 33.84 40.67
C THR A 422 -17.11 32.53 40.13
N GLU A 423 -16.98 31.51 40.98
CA GLU A 423 -16.51 30.20 40.54
C GLU A 423 -17.35 29.60 39.41
N GLN A 424 -18.67 29.81 39.43
CA GLN A 424 -19.58 29.34 38.40
C GLN A 424 -19.32 30.04 37.07
N GLU A 425 -19.13 31.36 37.08
CA GLU A 425 -18.79 32.13 35.87
C GLU A 425 -17.44 31.69 35.28
N ILE A 426 -16.44 31.41 36.12
CA ILE A 426 -15.13 30.90 35.68
C ILE A 426 -15.30 29.55 34.98
N THR A 427 -16.03 28.60 35.59
CA THR A 427 -16.25 27.27 35.01
C THR A 427 -17.00 27.36 33.68
N THR A 428 -18.08 28.14 33.60
CA THR A 428 -18.84 28.35 32.35
C THR A 428 -17.98 28.99 31.25
N GLN A 429 -17.14 29.97 31.59
CA GLN A 429 -16.23 30.58 30.62
C GLN A 429 -15.16 29.62 30.12
N CYS A 430 -14.61 28.75 30.99
CA CYS A 430 -13.64 27.73 30.59
C CYS A 430 -14.25 26.77 29.56
N GLU A 431 -15.46 26.26 29.83
CA GLU A 431 -16.17 25.36 28.91
C GLU A 431 -16.45 26.05 27.56
N ALA A 432 -16.96 27.28 27.58
CA ALA A 432 -17.28 28.04 26.38
C ALA A 432 -16.03 28.40 25.54
N ALA A 433 -14.89 28.63 26.21
CA ALA A 433 -13.60 28.92 25.60
C ALA A 433 -12.83 27.68 25.12
N GLY A 434 -13.40 26.47 25.25
CA GLY A 434 -12.73 25.22 24.86
C GLY A 434 -11.61 24.80 25.82
N LEU A 435 -11.54 25.39 27.00
CA LEU A 435 -10.60 25.06 28.07
C LEU A 435 -11.20 23.98 28.99
N GLY A 436 -11.63 22.86 28.41
CA GLY A 436 -12.36 21.81 29.13
C GLY A 436 -11.53 20.95 30.08
N SER A 437 -10.22 21.20 30.19
CA SER A 437 -9.35 20.48 31.11
C SER A 437 -9.48 21.05 32.53
N LYS A 438 -9.44 20.17 33.55
CA LYS A 438 -9.62 20.61 34.94
C LYS A 438 -8.53 21.59 35.38
N GLU A 439 -7.33 21.43 34.82
CA GLU A 439 -6.16 22.25 35.12
C GLU A 439 -6.41 23.73 34.81
N TRP A 440 -7.09 24.06 33.70
CA TRP A 440 -7.40 25.45 33.35
C TRP A 440 -8.41 26.09 34.30
N SER A 441 -9.46 25.34 34.66
CA SER A 441 -10.45 25.84 35.62
C SER A 441 -9.83 26.05 37.00
N GLU A 442 -8.98 25.14 37.48
CA GLU A 442 -8.30 25.25 38.76
C GLU A 442 -7.31 26.43 38.76
N TYR A 443 -6.54 26.58 37.69
CA TYR A 443 -5.61 27.69 37.52
C TYR A 443 -6.32 29.05 37.55
N LEU A 444 -7.40 29.23 36.77
CA LEU A 444 -8.14 30.50 36.75
C LEU A 444 -8.81 30.78 38.10
N LYS A 445 -9.33 29.75 38.79
CA LYS A 445 -9.85 29.89 40.16
C LYS A 445 -8.77 30.36 41.13
N ALA A 446 -7.57 29.79 41.09
CA ALA A 446 -6.46 30.18 41.95
C ALA A 446 -6.00 31.63 41.68
N PHE A 447 -5.95 32.04 40.41
CA PHE A 447 -5.68 33.42 40.02
C PHE A 447 -6.71 34.39 40.63
N TRP A 448 -8.01 34.13 40.41
CA TRP A 448 -9.07 35.02 40.89
C TRP A 448 -9.24 34.98 42.42
N LEU A 449 -8.89 33.88 43.07
CA LEU A 449 -8.81 33.81 44.53
C LEU A 449 -7.76 34.77 45.09
N THR A 450 -6.57 34.80 44.49
CA THR A 450 -5.50 35.73 44.89
C THR A 450 -5.91 37.18 44.68
N ALA A 451 -6.50 37.49 43.52
CA ALA A 451 -7.06 38.81 43.23
C ALA A 451 -8.18 39.20 44.22
N SER A 452 -9.04 38.26 44.61
CA SER A 452 -10.10 38.47 45.60
C SER A 452 -9.55 38.79 46.99
N GLN A 453 -8.49 38.11 47.40
CA GLN A 453 -7.83 38.37 48.69
C GLN A 453 -7.17 39.76 48.69
N ALA A 454 -6.48 40.12 47.60
CA ALA A 454 -5.90 41.45 47.44
C ALA A 454 -6.97 42.55 47.48
N ARG A 455 -8.08 42.36 46.74
CA ARG A 455 -9.23 43.27 46.74
C ARG A 455 -9.81 43.46 48.14
N ALA A 456 -10.04 42.37 48.87
CA ALA A 456 -10.57 42.42 50.23
C ALA A 456 -9.62 43.15 51.19
N ALA A 457 -8.31 42.88 51.11
CA ALA A 457 -7.30 43.55 51.90
C ALA A 457 -7.26 45.06 51.64
N LEU A 458 -7.32 45.49 50.36
CA LEU A 458 -7.34 46.91 50.00
C LEU A 458 -8.58 47.63 50.53
N HIS A 459 -9.78 47.03 50.41
CA HIS A 459 -11.02 47.59 50.96
C HIS A 459 -11.03 47.62 52.50
N ALA A 460 -10.35 46.68 53.15
CA ALA A 460 -10.14 46.69 54.60
C ALA A 460 -8.97 47.60 55.03
N HIS A 461 -8.48 48.45 54.13
CA HIS A 461 -7.32 49.33 54.33
C HIS A 461 -6.07 48.60 54.85
N GLU A 462 -5.92 47.32 54.54
CA GLU A 462 -4.85 46.43 54.99
C GLU A 462 -4.73 46.35 56.52
N ALA A 463 -5.84 46.51 57.25
CA ALA A 463 -5.85 46.53 58.71
C ALA A 463 -5.39 45.22 59.37
N VAL A 464 -5.57 44.08 58.68
CA VAL A 464 -5.23 42.74 59.21
C VAL A 464 -4.04 42.13 58.47
N HIS A 465 -3.98 42.29 57.14
CA HIS A 465 -2.90 41.77 56.30
C HIS A 465 -2.68 42.68 55.09
N PRO A 466 -1.44 42.77 54.57
CA PRO A 466 -1.15 43.51 53.34
C PRO A 466 -1.69 42.77 52.11
N ALA A 467 -2.23 43.53 51.16
CA ALA A 467 -2.62 43.03 49.85
C ALA A 467 -1.39 42.47 49.12
N GLN A 468 -1.50 41.22 48.66
CA GLN A 468 -0.43 40.59 47.89
C GLN A 468 -0.66 40.82 46.39
N PRO A 469 0.37 41.19 45.62
CA PRO A 469 0.23 41.35 44.18
C PRO A 469 -0.04 40.01 43.52
N VAL A 470 -0.86 40.04 42.48
CA VAL A 470 -1.04 38.87 41.61
C VAL A 470 0.16 38.75 40.70
N ALA A 471 0.69 37.53 40.55
CA ALA A 471 1.83 37.28 39.69
C ALA A 471 1.52 37.63 38.21
N PRO A 472 2.51 38.13 37.44
CA PRO A 472 2.35 38.33 36.00
C PRO A 472 1.99 37.03 35.29
N GLN A 473 1.07 37.09 34.32
CA GLN A 473 0.56 35.92 33.60
C GLN A 473 1.02 35.89 32.13
N ALA A 474 2.18 36.46 31.81
CA ALA A 474 2.64 36.66 30.43
C ALA A 474 2.72 35.36 29.61
N GLU A 475 3.32 34.30 30.18
CA GLU A 475 3.45 33.00 29.51
C GLU A 475 2.09 32.33 29.27
N THR A 476 1.19 32.43 30.25
CA THR A 476 -0.17 31.89 30.14
C THR A 476 -0.99 32.64 29.11
N ILE A 477 -0.94 33.97 29.11
CA ILE A 477 -1.60 34.82 28.12
C ILE A 477 -1.07 34.52 26.71
N ALA A 478 0.24 34.35 26.55
CA ALA A 478 0.85 33.95 25.28
C ALA A 478 0.31 32.58 24.82
N SER A 479 0.29 31.58 25.70
CA SER A 479 -0.22 30.23 25.39
C SER A 479 -1.70 30.23 24.98
N LEU A 480 -2.54 31.03 25.67
CA LEU A 480 -3.95 31.19 25.32
C LEU A 480 -4.12 31.94 23.99
N THR A 481 -3.25 32.92 23.71
CA THR A 481 -3.25 33.66 22.44
C THR A 481 -2.85 32.76 21.27
N ASP A 482 -1.85 31.90 21.45
CA ASP A 482 -1.46 30.89 20.45
C ASP A 482 -2.61 29.89 20.20
N TYR A 483 -3.32 29.49 21.25
CA TYR A 483 -4.52 28.66 21.09
C TYR A 483 -5.63 29.39 20.32
N ALA A 484 -5.86 30.67 20.60
CA ALA A 484 -6.80 31.50 19.83
C ALA A 484 -6.41 31.63 18.36
N GLY A 485 -5.09 31.67 18.06
CA GLY A 485 -4.56 31.62 16.69
C GLY A 485 -4.89 30.31 15.99
N ARG A 486 -4.63 29.16 16.64
CA ARG A 486 -4.98 27.84 16.09
C ARG A 486 -6.47 27.68 15.81
N LEU A 487 -7.33 28.16 16.70
CA LEU A 487 -8.79 28.16 16.48
C LEU A 487 -9.19 29.01 15.26
N ASP A 488 -8.44 30.07 14.98
CA ASP A 488 -8.66 30.94 13.83
C ASP A 488 -8.26 30.27 12.51
N ASP A 489 -7.10 29.62 12.49
CA ASP A 489 -6.60 28.86 11.35
C ASP A 489 -7.53 27.68 11.03
N GLU A 490 -7.98 26.94 12.05
CA GLU A 490 -8.97 25.88 11.90
C GLU A 490 -10.30 26.41 11.34
N ALA A 491 -10.79 27.54 11.84
CA ALA A 491 -12.02 28.15 11.34
C ALA A 491 -11.88 28.55 9.86
N ALA A 492 -10.76 29.20 9.48
CA ALA A 492 -10.50 29.58 8.10
C ALA A 492 -10.40 28.37 7.17
N GLN A 493 -9.77 27.28 7.62
CA GLN A 493 -9.71 26.03 6.87
C GLN A 493 -11.11 25.43 6.67
N TYR A 494 -11.95 25.40 7.71
CA TYR A 494 -13.32 24.90 7.60
C TYR A 494 -14.21 25.79 6.73
N GLU A 495 -14.03 27.12 6.76
CA GLU A 495 -14.71 28.08 5.86
C GLU A 495 -14.35 27.81 4.40
N ALA A 496 -13.05 27.62 4.10
CA ALA A 496 -12.60 27.24 2.77
C ALA A 496 -13.21 25.90 2.34
N ASP A 497 -13.24 24.93 3.25
CA ASP A 497 -13.82 23.61 2.98
C ASP A 497 -15.34 23.68 2.73
N ALA A 498 -16.07 24.53 3.46
CA ALA A 498 -17.52 24.69 3.25
C ALA A 498 -17.88 25.19 1.84
N VAL A 499 -16.99 25.95 1.19
CA VAL A 499 -17.24 26.54 -0.14
C VAL A 499 -16.65 25.70 -1.27
N GLN A 500 -15.46 25.12 -1.05
CA GLN A 500 -14.63 24.57 -2.14
C GLN A 500 -14.32 23.08 -1.98
N PHE A 501 -14.70 22.43 -0.86
CA PHE A 501 -14.32 21.04 -0.62
C PHE A 501 -15.12 20.06 -1.47
N ASP A 502 -14.48 19.57 -2.52
CA ASP A 502 -14.97 18.42 -3.27
C ASP A 502 -14.75 17.14 -2.45
N ARG A 503 -15.77 16.77 -1.66
CA ARG A 503 -15.77 15.54 -0.86
C ARG A 503 -15.58 14.28 -1.71
N ALA A 504 -16.07 14.28 -2.95
CA ALA A 504 -15.96 13.12 -3.83
C ALA A 504 -14.50 12.94 -4.28
N GLN A 505 -13.82 14.04 -4.62
CA GLN A 505 -12.40 14.04 -4.94
C GLN A 505 -11.54 13.68 -3.73
N ALA A 506 -11.79 14.29 -2.56
CA ALA A 506 -11.07 13.97 -1.33
C ALA A 506 -11.24 12.50 -0.90
N SER A 507 -12.43 11.93 -1.09
CA SER A 507 -12.67 10.51 -0.83
C SER A 507 -11.90 9.60 -1.79
N LYS A 508 -11.78 9.97 -3.06
CA LYS A 508 -10.96 9.24 -4.04
C LYS A 508 -9.46 9.31 -3.71
N GLU A 509 -8.98 10.48 -3.30
CA GLU A 509 -7.59 10.69 -2.90
C GLU A 509 -7.26 9.89 -1.64
N LYS A 510 -8.14 9.91 -0.64
CA LYS A 510 -8.04 9.07 0.56
C LYS A 510 -7.93 7.59 0.18
N LEU A 511 -8.86 7.07 -0.62
CA LEU A 511 -8.84 5.66 -1.08
C LEU A 511 -7.56 5.33 -1.85
N GLY A 512 -7.04 6.27 -2.64
CA GLY A 512 -5.77 6.11 -3.36
C GLY A 512 -4.56 5.99 -2.43
N LEU A 513 -4.51 6.80 -1.37
CA LEU A 513 -3.46 6.74 -0.34
C LEU A 513 -3.59 5.48 0.52
N GLU A 514 -4.79 5.07 0.91
CA GLU A 514 -5.03 3.82 1.65
C GLU A 514 -4.61 2.59 0.83
N ALA A 515 -4.94 2.56 -0.47
CA ALA A 515 -4.47 1.53 -1.39
C ALA A 515 -2.94 1.49 -1.45
N ARG A 516 -2.27 2.64 -1.55
CA ARG A 516 -0.81 2.70 -1.59
C ARG A 516 -0.18 2.24 -0.28
N LYS A 517 -0.71 2.68 0.87
CA LYS A 517 -0.26 2.25 2.20
C LYS A 517 -0.37 0.74 2.35
N TRP A 518 -1.51 0.16 1.97
CA TRP A 518 -1.70 -1.29 1.97
C TRP A 518 -0.64 -2.01 1.12
N ILE A 519 -0.33 -1.51 -0.09
CA ILE A 519 0.72 -2.08 -0.95
C ILE A 519 2.09 -2.03 -0.28
N THR A 520 2.42 -0.92 0.40
CA THR A 520 3.69 -0.80 1.15
C THR A 520 3.77 -1.79 2.32
N GLU A 521 2.65 -2.06 3.01
CA GLU A 521 2.58 -3.09 4.05
C GLU A 521 2.79 -4.51 3.48
N GLN A 522 2.39 -4.74 2.23
CA GLN A 522 2.62 -5.99 1.51
C GLN A 522 3.95 -6.04 0.73
N ALA A 523 4.91 -5.13 1.01
CA ALA A 523 6.11 -4.97 0.19
C ALA A 523 6.95 -6.24 0.01
N VAL A 524 6.99 -7.13 1.01
CA VAL A 524 7.71 -8.42 0.90
C VAL A 524 7.05 -9.32 -0.15
N ALA A 525 5.73 -9.47 -0.09
CA ALA A 525 4.98 -10.29 -1.05
C ALA A 525 5.03 -9.71 -2.46
N VAL A 526 4.95 -8.38 -2.60
CA VAL A 526 5.06 -7.69 -3.89
C VAL A 526 6.43 -7.93 -4.53
N ARG A 527 7.53 -7.82 -3.76
CA ARG A 527 8.89 -8.11 -4.27
C ARG A 527 9.02 -9.57 -4.71
N ALA A 528 8.53 -10.50 -3.89
CA ALA A 528 8.55 -11.93 -4.22
C ALA A 528 7.77 -12.23 -5.51
N GLU A 529 6.63 -11.58 -5.72
CA GLU A 529 5.82 -11.73 -6.92
C GLU A 529 6.51 -11.17 -8.18
N VAL A 530 7.14 -9.99 -8.08
CA VAL A 530 7.92 -9.42 -9.20
C VAL A 530 9.06 -10.36 -9.59
N ASP A 531 9.76 -10.95 -8.63
CA ASP A 531 10.83 -11.91 -8.91
C ASP A 531 10.32 -13.24 -9.47
N ARG A 532 9.15 -13.71 -9.02
CA ARG A 532 8.44 -14.86 -9.60
C ARG A 532 8.08 -14.59 -11.06
N LEU A 533 7.54 -13.42 -11.37
CA LEU A 533 7.16 -13.02 -12.73
C LEU A 533 8.38 -12.97 -13.66
N LYS A 534 9.51 -12.42 -13.19
CA LYS A 534 10.79 -12.44 -13.93
C LYS A 534 11.25 -13.87 -14.24
N LYS A 535 11.14 -14.80 -13.28
CA LYS A 535 11.50 -16.22 -13.47
C LYS A 535 10.54 -16.95 -14.43
N SER A 536 9.25 -16.59 -14.42
CA SER A 536 8.24 -17.21 -15.28
C SER A 536 8.28 -16.78 -16.75
N ARG A 537 8.76 -15.55 -17.02
CA ARG A 537 8.71 -14.94 -18.36
C ARG A 537 9.49 -15.73 -19.44
N PRO A 538 10.73 -16.21 -19.20
CA PRO A 538 11.44 -17.07 -20.15
C PRO A 538 10.72 -18.40 -20.42
N MET A 539 10.06 -18.98 -19.40
CA MET A 539 9.33 -20.24 -19.53
C MET A 539 8.07 -20.10 -20.39
N MET A 540 7.36 -18.98 -20.28
CA MET A 540 6.21 -18.67 -21.15
C MET A 540 6.63 -18.44 -22.60
N LEU A 541 7.73 -17.71 -22.84
CA LEU A 541 8.29 -17.48 -24.17
C LEU A 541 8.75 -18.78 -24.84
N GLY A 542 9.39 -19.68 -24.07
CA GLY A 542 9.82 -21.00 -24.56
C GLY A 542 8.67 -21.88 -25.05
N ARG A 543 7.50 -21.80 -24.41
CA ARG A 543 6.28 -22.54 -24.79
C ARG A 543 5.62 -22.03 -26.08
N HIS A 544 5.75 -20.73 -26.36
CA HIS A 544 5.11 -20.06 -27.49
C HIS A 544 6.01 -20.00 -28.73
N SER A 545 7.29 -20.40 -28.61
CA SER A 545 8.19 -20.49 -29.75
C SER A 545 7.71 -21.66 -30.65
N PRO A 546 7.25 -21.39 -31.87
CA PRO A 546 6.51 -22.36 -32.65
C PRO A 546 7.46 -23.44 -33.18
N ALA A 547 7.57 -24.55 -32.46
CA ALA A 547 7.89 -25.84 -33.06
C ALA A 547 6.73 -26.38 -33.94
N ARG A 548 5.87 -25.48 -34.45
CA ARG A 548 4.81 -25.76 -35.43
C ARG A 548 5.27 -25.39 -36.85
N GLY A 549 6.55 -25.49 -37.14
CA GLY A 549 6.96 -25.76 -38.52
C GLY A 549 6.54 -27.19 -38.81
N ARG A 550 5.48 -27.39 -39.60
CA ARG A 550 5.11 -28.71 -40.14
C ARG A 550 6.39 -29.44 -40.49
N PHE A 551 6.62 -30.62 -39.89
CA PHE A 551 7.62 -31.55 -40.41
C PHE A 551 7.48 -31.55 -41.94
N PRO A 552 8.60 -31.51 -42.69
CA PRO A 552 8.54 -31.35 -44.14
C PRO A 552 7.45 -32.27 -44.68
N PRO A 553 6.48 -31.75 -45.45
CA PRO A 553 5.34 -32.53 -45.90
C PRO A 553 5.87 -33.80 -46.53
N ARG A 554 5.13 -34.91 -46.36
CA ARG A 554 5.34 -36.22 -47.01
C ARG A 554 5.42 -36.06 -48.55
N GLN A 555 6.47 -35.43 -49.04
CA GLN A 555 6.84 -35.22 -50.44
C GLN A 555 8.15 -35.93 -50.76
N LEU A 556 8.63 -36.78 -49.84
CA LEU A 556 9.47 -37.92 -50.16
C LEU A 556 8.55 -39.13 -50.34
N ARG A 557 7.75 -39.11 -51.41
CA ARG A 557 7.15 -40.31 -52.00
C ARG A 557 7.82 -40.55 -53.34
#